data_AF-A0A5C9E0R4-F1
#
_entry.id   AF-A0A5C9E0R4-F1
#
_cell.length_a   1.000
_cell.length_b   1.000
_cell.length_c   1.000
_cell.angle_alpha   90.00
_cell.angle_beta   90.00
_cell.angle_gamma   90.00
#
_symmetry.space_group_name_H-M   'P 1'
#
loop_
_entity.id
_entity.type
_entity.pdbx_description
1 polymer ?
#
loop_
_entity_poly.entity_id
_entity_poly.type
_entity_poly.pdbx_seq_one_letter_code
_entity_poly.pdbx_strand_id
1 'polypeptide(L)'
;MVDMSDITKSIISEEERVRLIDEIDRIKKSLDSFTYGLEFEKFADEIFKTINRQTVAIKKLHDTMDGIMSRLETLEKRLNQGIKVHIMGMEESELGKSSVVITDSIEDESTTEEDTSETQSREELERVTDELKLKIARLFEKESEFEEMAMTDPASADEYYEKAEVASQMREKLESRLKEVEEFMK
;
A
#
# COMPACT_ATOMS: atom_id res chain seq x y z
N MET A 1 -15.04 -34.44 36.43
CA MET A 1 -15.88 -34.17 35.24
C MET A 1 -15.68 -32.71 34.91
N VAL A 2 -14.99 -32.42 33.81
CA VAL A 2 -14.83 -31.05 33.32
C VAL A 2 -16.11 -30.71 32.59
N ASP A 3 -16.79 -29.67 33.05
CA ASP A 3 -18.04 -29.18 32.46
C ASP A 3 -17.71 -28.53 31.11
N MET A 4 -18.04 -29.23 30.03
CA MET A 4 -17.77 -28.79 28.65
C MET A 4 -18.75 -27.71 28.17
N SER A 5 -19.67 -27.24 29.02
CA SER A 5 -20.62 -26.17 28.70
C SER A 5 -20.01 -24.76 28.72
N ASP A 6 -18.80 -24.60 29.30
CA ASP A 6 -18.11 -23.31 29.37
C ASP A 6 -17.22 -22.98 28.15
N ILE A 7 -17.05 -23.91 27.20
CA ILE A 7 -16.15 -23.74 26.04
C ILE A 7 -16.81 -22.94 24.89
N THR A 8 -18.10 -22.61 25.00
CA THR A 8 -18.83 -21.81 24.00
C THR A 8 -19.10 -20.36 24.45
N LYS A 9 -18.30 -19.84 25.40
CA LYS A 9 -18.34 -18.42 25.75
C LYS A 9 -17.66 -17.57 24.68
N SER A 10 -18.49 -17.01 23.81
CA SER A 10 -18.31 -15.75 23.08
C SER A 10 -16.95 -15.55 22.40
N ILE A 11 -16.83 -16.05 21.16
CA ILE A 11 -15.73 -15.69 20.23
C ILE A 11 -15.89 -14.25 19.69
N ILE A 12 -16.98 -13.56 20.03
CA ILE A 12 -17.27 -12.20 19.61
C ILE A 12 -17.00 -11.29 20.81
N SER A 13 -16.17 -10.25 20.61
CA SER A 13 -15.93 -9.22 21.62
C SER A 13 -17.27 -8.63 22.05
N GLU A 14 -17.46 -8.33 23.34
CA GLU A 14 -18.72 -7.70 23.82
C GLU A 14 -19.00 -6.38 23.07
N GLU A 15 -17.95 -5.70 22.61
CA GLU A 15 -18.02 -4.53 21.74
C GLU A 15 -18.53 -4.85 20.33
N GLU A 16 -18.09 -5.95 19.72
CA GLU A 16 -18.60 -6.42 18.42
C GLU A 16 -20.05 -6.87 18.55
N ARG A 17 -20.43 -7.47 19.67
CA ARG A 17 -21.83 -7.84 19.94
C ARG A 17 -22.72 -6.61 20.04
N VAL A 18 -22.27 -5.55 20.71
CA VAL A 18 -23.00 -4.28 20.79
C VAL A 18 -23.09 -3.63 19.41
N ARG A 19 -21.99 -3.61 18.64
CA ARG A 19 -22.01 -3.09 17.25
C ARG A 19 -22.99 -3.85 16.36
N LEU A 20 -22.99 -5.18 16.43
CA LEU A 20 -23.91 -6.02 15.66
C LEU A 20 -25.36 -5.82 16.08
N ILE A 21 -25.64 -5.65 17.38
CA ILE A 21 -26.99 -5.35 17.87
C ILE A 21 -27.46 -3.98 17.36
N ASP A 22 -26.59 -2.97 17.40
CA ASP A 22 -26.91 -1.63 16.88
C ASP A 22 -27.15 -1.64 15.37
N GLU A 23 -26.41 -2.47 14.63
CA GLU A 23 -26.56 -2.63 13.19
C GLU A 23 -27.87 -3.34 12.83
N ILE A 24 -28.21 -4.39 13.58
CA ILE A 24 -29.50 -5.09 13.47
C ILE A 24 -30.66 -4.14 13.81
N ASP A 25 -30.52 -3.28 14.82
CA ASP A 25 -31.55 -2.30 15.18
C ASP A 25 -31.71 -1.19 14.13
N ARG A 26 -30.62 -0.78 13.45
CA ARG A 26 -30.70 0.14 12.30
C ARG A 26 -31.43 -0.52 11.13
N ILE A 27 -31.08 -1.77 10.82
CA ILE A 27 -31.74 -2.54 9.75
C ILE A 27 -33.22 -2.73 10.10
N LYS A 28 -33.56 -3.01 11.36
CA LYS A 28 -34.94 -3.17 11.81
C LYS A 28 -35.73 -1.87 11.76
N LYS A 29 -35.15 -0.73 12.14
CA LYS A 29 -35.79 0.59 12.00
C LYS A 29 -36.04 0.96 10.54
N SER A 30 -35.10 0.61 9.66
CA SER A 30 -35.30 0.72 8.21
C SER A 30 -36.41 -0.22 7.74
N LEU A 31 -36.43 -1.49 8.19
CA LEU A 31 -37.49 -2.46 7.88
C LEU A 31 -38.88 -2.00 8.38
N ASP A 32 -38.96 -1.38 9.56
CA ASP A 32 -40.22 -0.82 10.07
C ASP A 32 -40.68 0.40 9.24
N SER A 33 -39.74 1.14 8.60
CA SER A 33 -40.06 2.19 7.63
C SER A 33 -40.58 1.65 6.29
N PHE A 34 -40.30 0.38 5.94
CA PHE A 34 -40.92 -0.28 4.77
C PHE A 34 -42.44 -0.46 4.90
N THR A 35 -42.96 -0.61 6.13
CA THR A 35 -44.41 -0.69 6.37
C THR A 35 -45.14 0.58 5.94
N TYR A 36 -44.42 1.71 5.79
CA TYR A 36 -44.92 3.00 5.33
C TYR A 36 -44.18 3.51 4.07
N GLY A 37 -43.86 2.61 3.13
CA GLY A 37 -43.95 2.86 1.68
C GLY A 37 -43.18 4.01 1.01
N LEU A 38 -42.09 4.59 1.54
CA LEU A 38 -41.46 5.76 0.90
C LEU A 38 -39.91 5.78 0.78
N GLU A 39 -39.19 4.66 0.92
CA GLU A 39 -37.71 4.67 0.80
C GLU A 39 -37.09 3.50 0.00
N PHE A 40 -37.86 2.83 -0.86
CA PHE A 40 -37.35 1.68 -1.65
C PHE A 40 -36.18 2.04 -2.59
N GLU A 41 -36.19 3.25 -3.16
CA GLU A 41 -35.14 3.71 -4.07
C GLU A 41 -33.80 3.92 -3.33
N LYS A 42 -33.83 4.53 -2.14
CA LYS A 42 -32.62 4.70 -1.32
C LYS A 42 -32.04 3.37 -0.88
N PHE A 43 -32.90 2.41 -0.54
CA PHE A 43 -32.49 1.06 -0.19
C PHE A 43 -31.84 0.32 -1.38
N ALA A 44 -32.44 0.41 -2.57
CA ALA A 44 -31.87 -0.17 -3.77
C ALA A 44 -30.50 0.46 -4.09
N ASP A 45 -30.37 1.78 -3.98
CA ASP A 45 -29.10 2.48 -4.17
C ASP A 45 -28.03 2.07 -3.16
N GLU A 46 -28.39 1.88 -1.88
CA GLU A 46 -27.46 1.38 -0.87
C GLU A 46 -27.01 -0.06 -1.14
N ILE A 47 -27.92 -0.93 -1.60
CA ILE A 47 -27.58 -2.29 -2.04
C ILE A 47 -26.63 -2.23 -3.24
N PHE A 48 -26.92 -1.41 -4.26
CA PHE A 48 -26.06 -1.31 -5.45
C PHE A 48 -24.68 -0.75 -5.11
N LYS A 49 -24.60 0.27 -4.24
CA LYS A 49 -23.30 0.79 -3.74
C LYS A 49 -22.51 -0.29 -3.01
N THR A 50 -23.19 -1.10 -2.19
CA THR A 50 -22.55 -2.19 -1.44
C THR A 50 -22.04 -3.28 -2.37
N ILE A 51 -22.85 -3.72 -3.34
CA ILE A 51 -22.45 -4.71 -4.35
C ILE A 51 -21.28 -4.19 -5.18
N ASN A 52 -21.29 -2.91 -5.58
CA ASN A 52 -20.22 -2.33 -6.38
C ASN A 52 -18.90 -2.27 -5.59
N ARG A 53 -18.95 -1.84 -4.31
CA ARG A 53 -17.79 -1.88 -3.40
C ARG A 53 -17.24 -3.29 -3.22
N GLN A 54 -18.10 -4.27 -2.99
CA GLN A 54 -17.69 -5.67 -2.86
C GLN A 54 -17.08 -6.20 -4.16
N THR A 55 -17.62 -5.83 -5.33
CA THR A 55 -17.09 -6.23 -6.63
C THR A 55 -15.69 -5.66 -6.87
N VAL A 56 -15.46 -4.40 -6.54
CA VAL A 56 -14.13 -3.76 -6.63
C VAL A 56 -13.15 -4.45 -5.67
N ALA A 57 -13.57 -4.74 -4.44
CA ALA A 57 -12.73 -5.44 -3.47
C ALA A 57 -12.33 -6.84 -3.95
N ILE A 58 -13.28 -7.60 -4.52
CA ILE A 58 -13.02 -8.93 -5.10
C ILE A 58 -12.03 -8.83 -6.26
N LYS A 59 -12.17 -7.83 -7.13
CA LYS A 59 -11.25 -7.63 -8.25
C LYS A 59 -9.82 -7.33 -7.75
N LYS A 60 -9.66 -6.45 -6.77
CA LYS A 60 -8.35 -6.17 -6.15
C LYS A 60 -7.76 -7.42 -5.48
N LEU A 61 -8.59 -8.22 -4.80
CA LEU A 61 -8.14 -9.50 -4.22
C LEU A 61 -7.68 -10.49 -5.30
N HIS A 62 -8.33 -10.49 -6.45
CA HIS A 62 -7.91 -11.34 -7.57
C HIS A 62 -6.55 -10.88 -8.15
N ASP A 63 -6.40 -9.58 -8.41
CA ASP A 63 -5.15 -9.01 -8.95
C ASP A 63 -3.95 -9.26 -8.00
N THR A 64 -4.19 -9.14 -6.68
CA THR A 64 -3.15 -9.44 -5.67
C THR A 64 -2.83 -10.93 -5.61
N MET A 65 -3.82 -11.81 -5.74
CA MET A 65 -3.62 -13.26 -5.79
C MET A 65 -2.79 -13.68 -7.01
N ASP A 66 -3.05 -13.09 -8.17
CA ASP A 66 -2.24 -13.30 -9.39
C ASP A 66 -0.80 -12.81 -9.20
N GLY A 67 -0.62 -11.66 -8.56
CA GLY A 67 0.70 -11.15 -8.18
C GLY A 67 1.46 -12.10 -7.23
N ILE A 68 0.77 -12.68 -6.24
CA ILE A 68 1.34 -13.67 -5.32
C ILE A 68 1.73 -14.94 -6.09
N MET A 69 0.88 -15.44 -6.99
CA MET A 69 1.20 -16.60 -7.81
C MET A 69 2.43 -16.36 -8.69
N SER A 70 2.55 -15.19 -9.33
CA SER A 70 3.73 -14.84 -10.13
C SER A 70 5.02 -14.80 -9.30
N ARG A 71 4.95 -14.27 -8.08
CA ARG A 71 6.07 -14.28 -7.13
C ARG A 71 6.44 -15.70 -6.71
N LEU A 72 5.45 -16.56 -6.45
CA LEU A 72 5.65 -17.97 -6.13
C LEU A 72 6.33 -18.72 -7.29
N GLU A 73 5.88 -18.55 -8.52
CA GLU A 73 6.54 -19.14 -9.70
C GLU A 73 7.98 -18.66 -9.84
N THR A 74 8.23 -17.38 -9.56
CA THR A 74 9.58 -16.81 -9.63
C THR A 74 10.49 -17.38 -8.54
N LEU A 75 9.96 -17.54 -7.32
CA LEU A 75 10.64 -18.17 -6.19
C LEU A 75 10.91 -19.66 -6.48
N GLU A 76 9.96 -20.39 -7.04
CA GLU A 76 10.12 -21.79 -7.44
C GLU A 76 11.20 -21.93 -8.53
N LYS A 77 11.18 -21.06 -9.54
CA LYS A 77 12.23 -21.02 -10.58
C LYS A 77 13.61 -20.74 -9.98
N ARG A 78 13.72 -19.79 -9.04
CA ARG A 78 14.99 -19.47 -8.36
C ARG A 78 15.46 -20.60 -7.44
N LEU A 79 14.53 -21.29 -6.77
CA LEU A 79 14.82 -22.45 -5.92
C LEU A 79 15.33 -23.63 -6.77
N ASN A 80 14.67 -23.91 -7.88
CA ASN A 80 15.06 -24.97 -8.82
C ASN A 80 16.39 -24.67 -9.55
N GLN A 81 16.77 -23.40 -9.69
CA GLN A 81 18.06 -22.98 -10.23
C GLN A 81 19.23 -23.12 -9.24
N GLY A 82 18.95 -23.40 -7.96
CA GLY A 82 19.96 -23.57 -6.91
C GLY A 82 20.52 -22.23 -6.41
N ILE A 83 20.45 -22.02 -5.10
CA ILE A 83 20.98 -20.80 -4.46
C ILE A 83 22.50 -20.96 -4.32
N LYS A 84 23.27 -20.24 -5.14
CA LYS A 84 24.74 -20.19 -5.03
C LYS A 84 25.15 -19.22 -3.93
N VAL A 85 25.17 -19.68 -2.69
CA VAL A 85 25.63 -18.89 -1.54
C VAL A 85 27.16 -18.77 -1.59
N HIS A 86 27.68 -17.56 -1.80
CA HIS A 86 29.08 -17.23 -1.52
C HIS A 86 29.20 -16.81 -0.06
N ILE A 87 29.65 -17.74 0.79
CA ILE A 87 30.10 -17.40 2.14
C ILE A 87 31.48 -16.78 1.98
N MET A 88 31.54 -15.45 1.93
CA MET A 88 32.83 -14.75 2.07
C MET A 88 33.26 -14.81 3.54
N GLY A 89 34.42 -15.43 3.72
CA GLY A 89 35.35 -15.37 4.83
C GLY A 89 34.89 -14.75 6.15
N MET A 90 34.91 -15.60 7.18
CA MET A 90 35.15 -15.23 8.56
C MET A 90 36.31 -14.23 8.66
N GLU A 91 36.03 -13.02 9.11
CA GLU A 91 36.95 -12.30 9.99
C GLU A 91 36.16 -11.85 11.22
N GLU A 92 36.58 -12.36 12.38
CA GLU A 92 36.16 -11.89 13.68
C GLU A 92 36.53 -10.41 13.81
N SER A 93 35.55 -9.54 14.05
CA SER A 93 35.85 -8.24 14.63
C SER A 93 34.71 -7.74 15.51
N GLU A 94 35.14 -7.18 16.63
CA GLU A 94 34.41 -6.96 17.86
C GLU A 94 33.37 -5.84 17.80
N LEU A 95 32.42 -5.94 18.73
CA LEU A 95 31.58 -4.88 19.30
C LEU A 95 31.91 -3.43 18.88
N GLY A 96 30.92 -2.75 18.30
CA GLY A 96 30.90 -1.29 18.24
C GLY A 96 29.50 -0.76 17.92
N LYS A 97 28.83 -0.20 18.93
CA LYS A 97 27.52 0.45 18.83
C LYS A 97 27.49 1.48 17.69
N SER A 98 26.52 1.35 16.79
CA SER A 98 26.11 2.46 15.91
C SER A 98 24.63 2.72 16.16
N SER A 99 24.33 3.72 16.99
CA SER A 99 23.00 4.34 17.01
C SER A 99 22.95 5.32 15.85
N VAL A 100 22.26 4.95 14.78
CA VAL A 100 21.96 5.87 13.68
C VAL A 100 20.81 6.76 14.14
N VAL A 101 21.15 7.97 14.61
CA VAL A 101 20.22 9.09 14.69
C VAL A 101 20.46 9.90 13.43
N ILE A 102 19.51 9.89 12.50
CA ILE A 102 19.48 10.83 11.38
C ILE A 102 18.37 11.83 11.68
N THR A 103 18.78 12.98 12.24
CA THR A 103 18.04 14.23 12.13
C THR A 103 18.64 14.99 10.96
N ASP A 104 17.82 15.38 9.97
CA ASP A 104 17.87 16.69 9.30
C ASP A 104 16.75 16.74 8.24
N SER A 105 15.71 17.55 8.48
CA SER A 105 15.62 18.97 8.08
C SER A 105 15.24 19.06 6.60
N ILE A 106 13.94 19.27 6.35
CA ILE A 106 13.38 19.54 5.03
C ILE A 106 13.73 21.00 4.70
N GLU A 107 14.69 21.20 3.79
CA GLU A 107 14.83 22.47 3.08
C GLU A 107 14.18 22.32 1.70
N ASP A 108 13.20 23.20 1.45
CA ASP A 108 12.65 23.48 0.13
C ASP A 108 13.75 24.10 -0.74
N GLU A 109 14.09 23.47 -1.87
CA GLU A 109 14.77 24.16 -2.95
C GLU A 109 13.92 24.19 -4.22
N SER A 110 13.61 25.43 -4.57
CA SER A 110 12.94 25.94 -5.75
C SER A 110 13.62 25.55 -7.06
N THR A 111 12.80 25.20 -8.04
CA THR A 111 12.92 25.50 -9.48
C THR A 111 14.22 26.14 -9.97
N THR A 112 14.94 25.40 -10.82
CA THR A 112 15.66 25.94 -11.98
C THR A 112 15.47 25.02 -13.18
N GLU A 113 14.73 25.52 -14.16
CA GLU A 113 14.78 25.07 -15.55
C GLU A 113 16.10 25.60 -16.14
N GLU A 114 17.01 24.71 -16.56
CA GLU A 114 18.02 25.05 -17.57
C GLU A 114 18.17 23.89 -18.56
N ASP A 115 17.74 24.18 -19.79
CA ASP A 115 18.14 23.54 -21.03
C ASP A 115 19.66 23.64 -21.18
N THR A 116 20.39 22.52 -21.21
CA THR A 116 21.63 22.42 -22.00
C THR A 116 21.91 20.97 -22.38
N SER A 117 21.82 20.73 -23.68
CA SER A 117 22.49 19.66 -24.40
C SER A 117 24.01 19.77 -24.23
N GLU A 118 24.57 19.10 -23.23
CA GLU A 118 26.00 18.84 -23.12
C GLU A 118 26.19 17.36 -22.79
N THR A 119 27.17 16.74 -23.44
CA THR A 119 27.56 15.33 -23.24
C THR A 119 27.84 15.06 -21.78
N GLN A 120 26.82 14.63 -21.04
CA GLN A 120 26.95 14.17 -19.66
C GLN A 120 27.90 12.98 -19.64
N SER A 121 28.90 13.05 -18.76
CA SER A 121 29.79 11.92 -18.57
C SER A 121 28.98 10.73 -18.06
N ARG A 122 29.38 9.52 -18.44
CA ARG A 122 28.69 8.27 -18.02
C ARG A 122 28.53 8.18 -16.50
N GLU A 123 29.49 8.74 -15.75
CA GLU A 123 29.47 8.81 -14.29
C GLU A 123 28.39 9.77 -13.75
N GLU A 124 28.10 10.87 -14.44
CA GLU A 124 27.00 11.78 -14.09
C GLU A 124 25.64 11.14 -14.38
N LEU A 125 25.51 10.42 -15.50
CA LEU A 125 24.29 9.66 -15.83
C LEU A 125 24.01 8.53 -14.82
N GLU A 126 25.04 7.85 -14.33
CA GLU A 126 24.92 6.85 -13.26
C GLU A 126 24.45 7.48 -11.95
N ARG A 127 25.02 8.63 -11.54
CA ARG A 127 24.57 9.36 -10.34
C ARG A 127 23.11 9.83 -10.45
N VAL A 128 22.72 10.38 -11.61
CA VAL A 128 21.33 10.79 -11.87
C VAL A 128 20.39 9.59 -11.79
N THR A 129 20.82 8.43 -12.28
CA THR A 129 20.03 7.18 -12.22
C THR A 129 19.83 6.72 -10.77
N ASP A 130 20.89 6.73 -9.95
CA ASP A 130 20.78 6.34 -8.54
C ASP A 130 19.94 7.33 -7.73
N GLU A 131 20.04 8.62 -8.02
CA GLU A 131 19.20 9.65 -7.40
C GLU A 131 17.71 9.48 -7.78
N LEU A 132 17.42 9.19 -9.05
CA LEU A 132 16.07 8.90 -9.51
C LEU A 132 15.50 7.65 -8.84
N LYS A 133 16.29 6.57 -8.70
CA LYS A 133 15.88 5.35 -7.97
C LYS A 133 15.54 5.66 -6.51
N LEU A 134 16.34 6.49 -5.85
CA LEU A 134 16.12 6.86 -4.46
C LEU A 134 14.86 7.72 -4.28
N LYS A 135 14.62 8.66 -5.21
CA LYS A 135 13.39 9.47 -5.25
C LYS A 135 12.14 8.61 -5.51
N ILE A 136 12.22 7.65 -6.43
CA ILE A 136 11.14 6.69 -6.71
C ILE A 136 10.83 5.83 -5.49
N ALA A 137 11.86 5.29 -4.82
CA ALA A 137 11.68 4.48 -3.61
C ALA A 137 11.00 5.28 -2.48
N ARG A 138 11.42 6.54 -2.28
CA ARG A 138 10.81 7.42 -1.27
C ARG A 138 9.35 7.77 -1.60
N LEU A 139 9.02 8.00 -2.88
CA LEU A 139 7.63 8.24 -3.29
C LEU A 139 6.75 7.00 -3.09
N PHE A 140 7.28 5.81 -3.38
CA PHE A 140 6.59 4.55 -3.13
C PHE A 140 6.31 4.31 -1.65
N GLU A 141 7.28 4.61 -0.78
CA GLU A 141 7.10 4.53 0.68
C GLU A 141 6.00 5.49 1.15
N LYS A 142 5.97 6.73 0.65
CA LYS A 142 4.91 7.71 0.96
C LYS A 142 3.54 7.32 0.42
N GLU A 143 3.47 6.74 -0.78
CA GLU A 143 2.24 6.20 -1.36
C GLU A 143 1.66 5.12 -0.44
N SER A 144 2.49 4.18 0.01
CA SER A 144 2.11 3.14 0.97
C SER A 144 1.67 3.72 2.32
N GLU A 145 2.39 4.73 2.83
CA GLU A 145 2.06 5.40 4.09
C GLU A 145 0.68 6.08 4.02
N PHE A 146 0.39 6.80 2.93
CA PHE A 146 -0.92 7.44 2.75
C PHE A 146 -2.06 6.42 2.60
N GLU A 147 -1.83 5.30 1.90
CA GLU A 147 -2.82 4.23 1.82
C GLU A 147 -3.10 3.59 3.20
N GLU A 148 -2.06 3.38 4.01
CA GLU A 148 -2.22 2.90 5.39
C GLU A 148 -2.96 3.91 6.29
N MET A 149 -2.67 5.21 6.13
CA MET A 149 -3.39 6.29 6.83
C MET A 149 -4.86 6.36 6.43
N ALA A 150 -5.19 6.16 5.14
CA ALA A 150 -6.58 6.12 4.67
C ALA A 150 -7.37 4.94 5.28
N MET A 151 -6.70 3.83 5.56
CA MET A 151 -7.30 2.64 6.19
C MET A 151 -7.47 2.79 7.70
N THR A 152 -6.66 3.62 8.34
CA THR A 152 -6.64 3.81 9.80
C THR A 152 -7.41 5.04 10.28
N ASP A 153 -7.53 6.09 9.46
CA ASP A 153 -8.38 7.26 9.68
C ASP A 153 -9.45 7.43 8.58
N PRO A 154 -10.67 6.87 8.79
CA PRO A 154 -11.75 6.94 7.82
C PRO A 154 -12.32 8.35 7.61
N ALA A 155 -12.08 9.29 8.53
CA ALA A 155 -12.62 10.65 8.44
C ALA A 155 -11.88 11.48 7.39
N SER A 156 -10.60 11.19 7.17
CA SER A 156 -9.72 11.89 6.23
C SER A 156 -9.27 11.00 5.06
N ALA A 157 -9.90 9.83 4.89
CA ALA A 157 -9.49 8.82 3.91
C ALA A 157 -9.44 9.36 2.48
N ASP A 158 -10.42 10.19 2.09
CA ASP A 158 -10.46 10.80 0.76
C ASP A 158 -9.23 11.70 0.50
N GLU A 159 -8.80 12.50 1.49
CA GLU A 159 -7.60 13.34 1.36
C GLU A 159 -6.30 12.51 1.28
N TYR A 160 -6.24 11.39 2.00
CA TYR A 160 -5.09 10.49 1.94
C TYR A 160 -5.03 9.76 0.60
N TYR A 161 -6.17 9.34 0.04
CA TYR A 161 -6.21 8.76 -1.31
C TYR A 161 -5.78 9.76 -2.39
N GLU A 162 -6.20 11.03 -2.30
CA GLU A 162 -5.74 12.07 -3.22
C GLU A 162 -4.22 12.29 -3.12
N LYS A 163 -3.65 12.28 -1.90
CA LYS A 163 -2.19 12.41 -1.71
C LYS A 163 -1.43 11.19 -2.21
N ALA A 164 -1.96 9.98 -2.02
CA ALA A 164 -1.41 8.75 -2.58
C ALA A 164 -1.41 8.80 -4.12
N GLU A 165 -2.50 9.26 -4.73
CA GLU A 165 -2.62 9.40 -6.18
C GLU A 165 -1.60 10.39 -6.75
N VAL A 166 -1.41 11.54 -6.09
CA VAL A 166 -0.38 12.52 -6.49
C VAL A 166 1.03 11.93 -6.38
N ALA A 167 1.33 11.19 -5.30
CA ALA A 167 2.60 10.50 -5.13
C ALA A 167 2.83 9.45 -6.24
N SER A 168 1.79 8.70 -6.60
CA SER A 168 1.81 7.71 -7.67
C SER A 168 2.08 8.36 -9.04
N GLN A 169 1.38 9.46 -9.37
CA GLN A 169 1.62 10.20 -10.61
C GLN A 169 3.04 10.80 -10.69
N MET A 170 3.58 11.29 -9.57
CA MET A 170 4.96 11.76 -9.52
C MET A 170 5.95 10.61 -9.71
N ARG A 171 5.66 9.45 -9.12
CA ARG A 171 6.46 8.23 -9.29
C ARG A 171 6.50 7.78 -10.75
N GLU A 172 5.36 7.70 -11.43
CA GLU A 172 5.28 7.34 -12.85
C GLU A 172 6.08 8.28 -13.76
N LYS A 173 6.06 9.59 -13.47
CA LYS A 173 6.88 10.57 -14.19
C LYS A 173 8.38 10.33 -13.99
N LEU A 174 8.81 10.04 -12.76
CA LEU A 174 10.21 9.76 -12.46
C LEU A 174 10.66 8.40 -13.03
N GLU A 175 9.80 7.38 -13.03
CA GLU A 175 10.05 6.09 -13.68
C GLU A 175 10.20 6.24 -15.20
N SER A 176 9.39 7.08 -15.83
CA SER A 176 9.50 7.42 -17.25
C SER A 176 10.84 8.11 -17.56
N ARG A 177 11.22 9.10 -16.74
CA ARG A 177 12.51 9.80 -16.88
C ARG A 177 13.71 8.88 -16.63
N LEU A 178 13.61 7.96 -15.66
CA LEU A 178 14.63 6.96 -15.39
C LEU A 178 14.80 6.04 -16.59
N LYS A 179 13.70 5.62 -17.22
CA LYS A 179 13.74 4.79 -18.43
C LYS A 179 14.41 5.51 -19.60
N GLU A 180 14.13 6.80 -19.80
CA GLU A 180 14.80 7.62 -20.82
C GLU A 180 16.32 7.70 -20.57
N VAL A 181 16.74 7.91 -19.32
CA VAL A 181 18.16 7.96 -18.94
C VAL A 181 18.84 6.60 -19.11
N GLU A 182 18.18 5.50 -18.74
CA GLU A 182 18.69 4.14 -18.93
C GLU A 182 18.78 3.74 -20.42
N GLU A 183 17.87 4.22 -21.27
CA GLU A 183 17.94 4.05 -22.72
C GLU A 183 19.09 4.87 -23.33
N PHE A 184 19.39 6.06 -22.78
CA PHE A 184 20.51 6.90 -23.21
C PHE A 184 21.88 6.34 -22.80
N MET A 185 21.94 5.52 -21.75
CA MET A 185 23.16 4.83 -21.30
C MET A 185 23.45 3.51 -22.03
N LYS A 186 22.51 3.01 -22.83
CA LYS A 186 22.65 1.76 -23.62
C LYS A 186 23.34 1.99 -24.96
#